data_AF-A0A374TYK7-F1
#
_entry.id   AF-A0A374TYK7-F1
#
_cell.length_a   1.000
_cell.length_b   1.000
_cell.length_c   1.000
_cell.angle_alpha   90.00
_cell.angle_beta   90.00
_cell.angle_gamma   90.00
#
_symmetry.space_group_name_H-M   'P 1'
#
loop_
_entity.id
_entity.type
_entity.pdbx_description
1 polymer ?
#
loop_
_entity_poly.entity_id
_entity_poly.type
_entity_poly.pdbx_seq_one_letter_code
_entity_poly.pdbx_strand_id
1 'polypeptide(L)'
;MLRNRKCQAQGSLNSKRLRLKKGALMFCPKCGVENADGSKFCSGCGTSLVSAPAETASPSNKATDSAATSASSPQPAEARDAKKRPIIIGAVAVIVVALVAVFAVGPTLGGNSSSATEMGSGSASKESETKSKKQTKTVEAPYENPFVGAQVGDKVKFGSYEQDGKTSNGKEQIEWRVLAVDGDRALVISEKGLDAKPINEGDLSDSVDSMDNDWDSSDLKAWLESDFVSQAFSDEEKEDIDGSPTLLTTDEANQYFESDESRVCYPTKQAVKNGAWTEDNDACYWWLSSPSDGGSGTWFATACVDSDGGVFSLGIRVVRPDVAVRPALWVSL
;
A
#
# COMPACT_ATOMS: atom_id res chain seq x y z
N MET A 1 -26.80 28.67 -62.10
CA MET A 1 -26.80 29.87 -61.23
C MET A 1 -27.41 29.49 -59.89
N LEU A 2 -26.59 29.13 -58.90
CA LEU A 2 -27.04 29.00 -57.50
C LEU A 2 -26.11 29.82 -56.60
N ARG A 3 -26.73 30.54 -55.68
CA ARG A 3 -26.22 31.75 -55.01
C ARG A 3 -25.32 31.40 -53.83
N ASN A 4 -24.12 31.99 -53.84
CA ASN A 4 -23.26 32.20 -52.68
C ASN A 4 -24.01 32.96 -51.57
N ARG A 5 -24.03 32.41 -50.35
CA ARG A 5 -24.27 33.18 -49.12
C ARG A 5 -23.00 33.18 -48.27
N LYS A 6 -22.30 34.31 -48.29
CA LYS A 6 -21.35 34.71 -47.26
C LYS A 6 -22.15 35.06 -46.00
N CYS A 7 -21.81 34.46 -44.86
CA CYS A 7 -22.06 35.05 -43.54
C CYS A 7 -20.71 35.33 -42.90
N GLN A 8 -20.42 36.63 -42.72
CA GLN A 8 -19.36 37.11 -41.84
C GLN A 8 -19.90 37.12 -40.41
N ALA A 9 -19.11 36.60 -39.47
CA ALA A 9 -19.20 36.97 -38.07
C ALA A 9 -17.77 36.97 -37.49
N GLN A 10 -17.18 38.16 -37.42
CA GLN A 10 -15.96 38.42 -36.69
C GLN A 10 -16.32 38.52 -35.20
N GLY A 11 -15.94 37.51 -34.41
CA GLY A 11 -15.94 37.54 -32.96
C GLY A 11 -14.56 37.95 -32.45
N SER A 12 -14.46 39.18 -31.94
CA SER A 12 -13.28 39.73 -31.25
C SER A 12 -13.15 39.09 -29.86
N LEU A 13 -12.12 38.28 -29.63
CA LEU A 13 -11.73 37.83 -28.29
C LEU A 13 -10.64 38.75 -27.74
N ASN A 14 -11.06 39.62 -26.83
CA ASN A 14 -10.20 40.49 -26.02
C ASN A 14 -9.36 39.62 -25.06
N SER A 15 -8.06 39.49 -25.31
CA SER A 15 -7.11 38.86 -24.40
C SER A 15 -6.74 39.82 -23.26
N LYS A 16 -7.53 39.82 -22.18
CA LYS A 16 -7.10 40.42 -20.91
C LYS A 16 -5.99 39.56 -20.32
N ARG A 17 -4.72 39.96 -20.54
CA ARG A 17 -3.56 39.45 -19.81
C ARG A 17 -3.75 39.74 -18.31
N LEU A 18 -4.13 38.73 -17.53
CA LEU A 18 -3.93 38.77 -16.08
C LEU A 18 -2.43 38.74 -15.81
N ARG A 19 -1.87 39.85 -15.35
CA ARG A 19 -0.54 39.88 -14.73
C ARG A 19 -0.66 39.16 -13.39
N LEU A 20 -0.24 37.89 -13.30
CA LEU A 20 0.06 37.26 -12.02
C LEU A 20 1.16 38.10 -11.35
N LYS A 21 0.86 38.68 -10.19
CA LYS A 21 1.88 39.27 -9.32
C LYS A 21 2.72 38.09 -8.80
N LYS A 22 3.94 37.95 -9.32
CA LYS A 22 4.94 37.01 -8.82
C LYS A 22 5.30 37.47 -7.41
N GLY A 23 4.72 36.85 -6.39
CA GLY A 23 5.18 37.02 -5.01
C GLY A 23 6.65 36.63 -4.94
N ALA A 24 7.45 37.33 -4.14
CA ALA A 24 8.78 36.84 -3.82
C ALA A 24 8.65 35.46 -3.14
N LEU A 25 9.69 34.65 -3.20
CA LEU A 25 9.74 33.33 -2.57
C LEU A 25 10.89 33.35 -1.57
N MET A 26 10.72 32.68 -0.44
CA MET A 26 11.74 32.56 0.60
C MET A 26 12.03 31.10 0.92
N PHE A 27 13.29 30.78 1.22
CA PHE A 27 13.68 29.42 1.61
C PHE A 27 13.72 29.30 3.13
N CYS A 28 13.23 28.17 3.65
CA CYS A 28 13.31 27.85 5.07
C CYS A 28 14.78 27.68 5.48
N PRO A 29 15.27 28.38 6.51
CA PRO A 29 16.66 28.25 6.95
C PRO A 29 16.97 26.89 7.62
N LYS A 30 15.92 26.14 8.03
CA LYS A 30 16.08 24.85 8.70
C LYS A 30 16.13 23.67 7.73
N CYS A 31 15.19 23.60 6.79
CA CYS A 31 15.05 22.44 5.89
C CYS A 31 15.26 22.77 4.40
N GLY A 32 15.42 24.05 4.04
CA GLY A 32 15.64 24.48 2.65
C GLY A 32 14.39 24.48 1.77
N VAL A 33 13.21 24.16 2.30
CA VAL A 33 11.95 24.16 1.53
C VAL A 33 11.56 25.59 1.13
N GLU A 34 11.14 25.76 -0.12
CA GLU A 34 10.64 27.02 -0.67
C GLU A 34 9.23 27.33 -0.11
N ASN A 35 9.04 28.57 0.32
CA ASN A 35 7.81 29.07 0.92
C ASN A 35 7.42 30.39 0.25
N ALA A 36 6.11 30.68 0.23
CA ALA A 36 5.61 31.98 -0.19
C ALA A 36 6.15 33.10 0.71
N ASP A 37 6.46 34.26 0.12
CA ASP A 37 6.85 35.44 0.89
C ASP A 37 5.72 35.85 1.85
N GLY A 38 6.08 36.02 3.13
CA GLY A 38 5.12 36.27 4.23
C GLY A 38 4.57 35.02 4.93
N SER A 39 5.00 33.80 4.56
CA SER A 39 4.67 32.60 5.34
C SER A 39 5.13 32.73 6.79
N LYS A 40 4.23 32.43 7.75
CA LYS A 40 4.58 32.49 9.19
C LYS A 40 5.31 31.24 9.68
N PHE A 41 5.10 30.12 8.99
CA PHE A 41 5.69 28.81 9.28
C PHE A 41 6.08 28.13 7.97
N CYS A 42 7.12 27.30 8.03
CA CYS A 42 7.58 26.51 6.91
C CYS A 42 6.62 25.35 6.62
N SER A 43 6.17 25.22 5.38
CA SER A 43 5.32 24.10 4.93
C SER A 43 5.97 22.73 5.09
N GLY A 44 7.28 22.62 4.89
CA GLY A 44 7.98 21.33 4.96
C GLY A 44 8.37 20.84 6.35
N CYS A 45 8.58 21.73 7.33
CA CYS A 45 9.10 21.31 8.65
C CYS A 45 8.49 22.07 9.85
N GLY A 46 7.46 22.88 9.64
CA GLY A 46 6.73 23.61 10.68
C GLY A 46 7.49 24.74 11.38
N THR A 47 8.75 25.00 11.02
CA THR A 47 9.57 26.02 11.69
C THR A 47 9.07 27.43 11.39
N SER A 48 9.02 28.29 12.41
CA SER A 48 8.57 29.67 12.22
C SER A 48 9.54 30.44 11.32
N LEU A 49 8.97 31.17 10.35
CA LEU A 49 9.68 31.99 9.37
C LEU A 49 9.55 33.50 9.65
N VAL A 50 8.77 33.87 10.67
CA VAL A 50 8.65 35.27 11.10
C VAL A 50 9.92 35.65 11.86
N SER A 51 10.65 36.62 11.32
CA SER A 51 11.85 37.16 11.94
C SER A 51 11.49 37.81 13.29
N ALA A 52 11.95 37.23 14.40
CA ALA A 52 12.04 37.97 15.65
C ALA A 52 13.03 39.13 15.46
N PRO A 53 12.79 40.32 16.05
CA PRO A 53 13.74 41.43 15.98
C PRO A 53 15.09 40.99 16.56
N ALA A 54 16.15 41.21 15.78
CA ALA A 54 17.53 40.96 16.20
C ALA A 54 17.86 41.78 17.45
N GLU A 55 18.10 41.10 18.57
CA GLU A 55 18.89 41.69 19.65
C GLU A 55 20.38 41.47 19.35
N THR A 56 21.10 42.57 19.45
CA THR A 56 22.45 42.78 18.97
C THR A 56 23.42 42.70 20.15
N ALA A 57 24.41 41.81 20.10
CA ALA A 57 25.71 41.94 20.77
C ALA A 57 26.64 40.81 20.26
N SER A 58 27.35 40.98 19.13
CA SER A 58 28.68 41.59 18.93
C SER A 58 29.86 40.61 19.16
N PRO A 59 30.94 40.66 18.34
CA PRO A 59 31.85 39.55 18.08
C PRO A 59 33.17 39.66 18.85
N SER A 60 33.90 38.54 18.97
CA SER A 60 35.34 38.57 19.21
C SER A 60 36.07 37.65 18.24
N ASN A 61 36.83 38.30 17.36
CA ASN A 61 37.81 37.71 16.46
C ASN A 61 38.87 36.89 17.22
N LYS A 62 39.32 35.80 16.61
CA LYS A 62 40.76 35.57 16.46
C LYS A 62 41.05 35.00 15.08
N ALA A 63 41.66 35.86 14.25
CA ALA A 63 42.27 35.51 12.98
C ALA A 63 43.66 34.91 13.18
N THR A 64 44.30 34.62 12.04
CA THR A 64 45.66 34.13 11.77
C THR A 64 45.80 32.60 11.83
N ASP A 65 46.19 31.91 10.76
CA ASP A 65 47.05 32.32 9.65
C ASP A 65 46.80 31.52 8.35
N SER A 66 46.87 32.24 7.23
CA SER A 66 47.67 31.99 6.01
C SER A 66 47.76 30.57 5.41
N ALA A 67 47.78 30.35 4.10
CA ALA A 67 47.67 31.20 2.93
C ALA A 67 47.54 30.27 1.70
N ALA A 68 46.95 30.84 0.65
CA ALA A 68 46.97 30.46 -0.76
C ALA A 68 48.01 29.41 -1.23
N THR A 69 47.63 28.57 -2.20
CA THR A 69 47.93 28.78 -3.63
C THR A 69 47.73 27.51 -4.47
N SER A 70 47.14 27.74 -5.65
CA SER A 70 47.29 27.04 -6.95
C SER A 70 46.58 25.74 -7.26
N ALA A 71 45.82 25.87 -8.35
CA ALA A 71 45.35 24.85 -9.25
C ALA A 71 46.47 23.97 -9.81
N SER A 72 46.20 22.68 -9.92
CA SER A 72 46.65 21.85 -11.04
C SER A 72 45.79 20.60 -11.12
N SER A 73 45.16 20.38 -12.28
CA SER A 73 44.70 19.06 -12.73
C SER A 73 45.87 18.42 -13.48
N PRO A 74 46.10 17.10 -13.35
CA PRO A 74 45.58 16.20 -14.38
C PRO A 74 45.17 14.79 -13.90
N GLN A 75 44.05 14.31 -14.45
CA GLN A 75 43.71 12.97 -15.00
C GLN A 75 44.18 11.62 -14.35
N PRO A 76 43.50 10.51 -14.69
CA PRO A 76 43.11 9.43 -13.77
C PRO A 76 44.04 8.22 -13.83
N ALA A 77 44.07 7.44 -12.74
CA ALA A 77 44.64 6.09 -12.75
C ALA A 77 44.03 5.20 -11.65
N GLU A 78 43.34 4.17 -12.12
CA GLU A 78 43.45 2.76 -11.70
C GLU A 78 42.83 2.28 -10.37
N ALA A 79 41.75 1.52 -10.58
CA ALA A 79 41.46 0.18 -10.05
C ALA A 79 42.27 -0.28 -8.83
N ARG A 80 41.55 -0.59 -7.75
CA ARG A 80 42.11 -1.27 -6.57
C ARG A 80 41.23 -2.45 -6.19
N ASP A 81 41.87 -3.61 -6.25
CA ASP A 81 41.44 -4.95 -5.87
C ASP A 81 40.39 -5.07 -4.75
N ALA A 82 39.27 -5.73 -5.08
CA ALA A 82 38.35 -6.28 -4.10
C ALA A 82 38.89 -7.62 -3.57
N LYS A 83 39.57 -7.57 -2.42
CA LYS A 83 40.08 -8.77 -1.74
C LYS A 83 38.93 -9.50 -1.02
N LYS A 84 38.45 -10.60 -1.64
CA LYS A 84 37.50 -11.57 -1.08
C LYS A 84 38.00 -12.10 0.28
N ARG A 85 37.11 -12.14 1.28
CA ARG A 85 37.36 -12.85 2.56
C ARG A 85 36.36 -13.99 2.76
N PRO A 86 36.82 -15.13 3.30
CA PRO A 86 36.16 -16.42 3.18
C PRO A 86 35.00 -16.66 4.15
N ILE A 87 34.11 -17.53 3.69
CA ILE A 87 32.99 -18.17 4.36
C ILE A 87 33.47 -18.84 5.66
N ILE A 88 32.85 -18.50 6.79
CA ILE A 88 32.98 -19.26 8.04
C ILE A 88 31.71 -20.11 8.19
N ILE A 89 31.87 -21.40 7.90
CA ILE A 89 30.92 -22.45 8.22
C ILE A 89 30.95 -22.64 9.74
N GLY A 90 29.87 -22.25 10.43
CA GLY A 90 29.65 -22.53 11.85
C GLY A 90 28.51 -23.54 11.99
N ALA A 91 28.87 -24.79 12.26
CA ALA A 91 27.94 -25.89 12.49
C ALA A 91 27.07 -25.65 13.73
N VAL A 92 25.76 -25.85 13.61
CA VAL A 92 24.88 -26.17 14.74
C VAL A 92 24.22 -27.50 14.46
N ALA A 93 24.66 -28.48 15.23
CA ALA A 93 24.24 -29.87 15.18
C ALA A 93 23.08 -30.10 16.17
N VAL A 94 22.09 -30.87 15.69
CA VAL A 94 21.35 -31.90 16.45
C VAL A 94 20.44 -31.44 17.59
N ILE A 95 19.13 -31.27 17.30
CA ILE A 95 18.02 -31.76 18.16
C ILE A 95 16.80 -32.07 17.27
N VAL A 96 16.77 -33.24 16.62
CA VAL A 96 15.52 -33.91 16.18
C VAL A 96 15.72 -35.42 16.33
N VAL A 97 15.70 -35.90 17.58
CA VAL A 97 15.51 -37.31 17.91
C VAL A 97 14.42 -37.40 18.97
N ALA A 98 13.20 -37.17 18.53
CA ALA A 98 11.94 -37.61 19.14
C ALA A 98 10.84 -37.21 18.14
N LEU A 99 9.86 -38.08 17.88
CA LEU A 99 8.71 -37.91 16.95
C LEU A 99 8.78 -38.63 15.59
N VAL A 100 9.54 -39.73 15.45
CA VAL A 100 9.19 -40.77 14.45
C VAL A 100 9.37 -42.15 15.08
N ALA A 101 8.39 -42.58 15.88
CA ALA A 101 8.32 -43.95 16.37
C ALA A 101 6.90 -44.36 16.80
N VAL A 102 5.85 -44.09 16.01
CA VAL A 102 4.62 -44.90 16.05
C VAL A 102 3.93 -44.83 14.69
N PHE A 103 4.32 -45.68 13.75
CA PHE A 103 3.40 -46.21 12.73
C PHE A 103 3.97 -47.51 12.21
N ALA A 104 3.61 -48.60 12.89
CA ALA A 104 3.83 -49.96 12.44
C ALA A 104 2.52 -50.75 12.61
N VAL A 105 1.93 -51.10 11.46
CA VAL A 105 1.25 -52.37 11.17
C VAL A 105 -0.06 -52.71 11.90
N GLY A 106 -1.20 -52.48 11.19
CA GLY A 106 -2.33 -53.40 10.93
C GLY A 106 -3.22 -53.91 12.10
N PRO A 107 -4.40 -54.51 11.83
CA PRO A 107 -4.83 -55.11 10.56
C PRO A 107 -6.27 -54.79 10.08
N THR A 108 -6.51 -55.27 8.87
CA THR A 108 -7.74 -55.39 8.08
C THR A 108 -8.80 -56.34 8.66
N LEU A 109 -10.06 -55.91 8.66
CA LEU A 109 -11.31 -56.69 8.55
C LEU A 109 -12.32 -55.70 7.90
N GLY A 110 -13.10 -55.94 6.85
CA GLY A 110 -13.63 -57.13 6.22
C GLY A 110 -15.14 -56.89 6.01
N GLY A 111 -15.65 -57.05 4.77
CA GLY A 111 -17.09 -57.32 4.55
C GLY A 111 -17.90 -56.36 3.65
N ASN A 112 -17.90 -56.69 2.35
CA ASN A 112 -19.05 -56.84 1.43
C ASN A 112 -20.26 -55.85 1.37
N SER A 113 -20.38 -55.23 0.18
CA SER A 113 -21.52 -55.24 -0.77
C SER A 113 -22.97 -55.26 -0.26
N SER A 114 -23.79 -54.30 -0.73
CA SER A 114 -24.90 -54.56 -1.69
C SER A 114 -25.59 -53.26 -2.12
N SER A 115 -25.98 -53.26 -3.39
CA SER A 115 -26.81 -52.29 -4.10
C SER A 115 -28.27 -52.30 -3.63
N ALA A 116 -28.98 -51.17 -3.73
CA ALA A 116 -30.23 -51.01 -4.49
C ALA A 116 -31.08 -49.82 -3.99
N THR A 117 -31.55 -49.07 -4.98
CA THR A 117 -32.73 -48.18 -5.05
C THR A 117 -33.94 -48.60 -4.21
N GLU A 118 -34.64 -47.64 -3.60
CA GLU A 118 -35.99 -47.22 -4.06
C GLU A 118 -36.52 -45.98 -3.32
N MET A 119 -37.26 -45.17 -4.07
CA MET A 119 -38.17 -44.11 -3.60
C MET A 119 -39.42 -44.74 -2.98
N GLY A 120 -39.88 -44.19 -1.87
CA GLY A 120 -41.14 -44.61 -1.23
C GLY A 120 -41.72 -43.50 -0.36
N SER A 121 -42.69 -42.79 -0.94
CA SER A 121 -43.59 -41.84 -0.29
C SER A 121 -44.44 -42.53 0.80
N GLY A 122 -44.60 -41.91 1.96
CA GLY A 122 -45.44 -42.46 3.03
C GLY A 122 -45.41 -41.65 4.31
N SER A 123 -46.39 -40.75 4.43
CA SER A 123 -46.69 -39.93 5.61
C SER A 123 -47.16 -40.79 6.81
N ALA A 124 -46.60 -40.57 8.01
CA ALA A 124 -47.33 -40.75 9.27
C ALA A 124 -46.57 -40.14 10.46
N SER A 125 -47.32 -39.36 11.22
CA SER A 125 -47.02 -38.66 12.48
C SER A 125 -46.39 -39.49 13.60
N LYS A 126 -45.47 -38.87 14.36
CA LYS A 126 -45.45 -38.97 15.84
C LYS A 126 -44.68 -37.82 16.51
N GLU A 127 -45.45 -37.07 17.28
CA GLU A 127 -45.19 -36.41 18.57
C GLU A 127 -43.76 -36.37 19.16
N SER A 128 -43.37 -35.13 19.50
CA SER A 128 -42.76 -34.69 20.76
C SER A 128 -41.49 -35.39 21.27
N GLU A 129 -40.36 -34.70 21.12
CA GLU A 129 -39.48 -34.38 22.26
C GLU A 129 -38.88 -32.97 22.08
N THR A 130 -39.49 -32.00 22.76
CA THR A 130 -38.96 -30.63 22.87
C THR A 130 -37.73 -30.64 23.79
N LYS A 131 -36.55 -30.93 23.25
CA LYS A 131 -35.28 -30.60 23.90
C LYS A 131 -35.05 -29.10 23.73
N SER A 132 -35.43 -28.36 24.75
CA SER A 132 -35.05 -26.96 24.96
C SER A 132 -33.53 -26.85 24.93
N LYS A 133 -32.97 -26.49 23.77
CA LYS A 133 -31.58 -26.06 23.65
C LYS A 133 -31.48 -24.78 24.47
N LYS A 134 -30.86 -24.89 25.64
CA LYS A 134 -30.36 -23.77 26.41
C LYS A 134 -29.40 -23.01 25.48
N GLN A 135 -29.93 -21.98 24.84
CA GLN A 135 -29.19 -21.03 24.04
C GLN A 135 -28.31 -20.27 25.03
N THR A 136 -27.11 -20.81 25.26
CA THR A 136 -26.04 -20.07 25.89
C THR A 136 -25.73 -18.95 24.91
N LYS A 137 -26.34 -17.79 25.16
CA LYS A 137 -25.97 -16.54 24.51
C LYS A 137 -24.53 -16.31 24.93
N THR A 138 -23.59 -16.69 24.06
CA THR A 138 -22.21 -16.24 24.14
C THR A 138 -22.31 -14.73 24.07
N VAL A 139 -22.10 -14.07 25.20
CA VAL A 139 -21.95 -12.62 25.25
C VAL A 139 -20.54 -12.42 24.70
N GLU A 140 -20.45 -12.09 23.40
CA GLU A 140 -19.19 -11.65 22.82
C GLU A 140 -18.68 -10.46 23.63
N ALA A 141 -17.39 -10.47 23.94
CA ALA A 141 -16.76 -9.38 24.66
C ALA A 141 -17.00 -8.08 23.87
N PRO A 142 -17.18 -6.94 24.57
CA PRO A 142 -17.28 -5.65 23.90
C PRO A 142 -16.08 -5.46 22.97
N TYR A 143 -16.35 -4.95 21.77
CA TYR A 143 -15.30 -4.54 20.85
C TYR A 143 -14.48 -3.40 21.46
N GLU A 144 -13.17 -3.46 21.32
CA GLU A 144 -12.22 -2.42 21.74
C GLU A 144 -11.33 -2.10 20.54
N ASN A 145 -11.16 -0.80 20.26
CA ASN A 145 -10.28 -0.34 19.19
C ASN A 145 -8.83 -0.83 19.47
N PRO A 146 -8.26 -1.68 18.60
CA PRO A 146 -6.95 -2.29 18.85
C PRO A 146 -5.78 -1.32 18.58
N PHE A 147 -6.04 -0.13 18.03
CA PHE A 147 -5.02 0.87 17.75
C PHE A 147 -4.78 1.83 18.90
N VAL A 148 -5.53 1.74 20.01
CA VAL A 148 -5.35 2.66 21.14
C VAL A 148 -3.91 2.63 21.66
N GLY A 149 -3.23 3.77 21.52
CA GLY A 149 -1.83 3.95 21.90
C GLY A 149 -0.79 3.34 20.94
N ALA A 150 -1.19 2.87 19.75
CA ALA A 150 -0.28 2.34 18.75
C ALA A 150 0.77 3.36 18.31
N GLN A 151 1.98 2.88 18.04
CA GLN A 151 3.14 3.66 17.64
C GLN A 151 3.60 3.25 16.23
N VAL A 152 4.36 4.13 15.57
CA VAL A 152 4.97 3.81 14.26
C VAL A 152 5.81 2.54 14.37
N GLY A 153 5.60 1.61 13.44
CA GLY A 153 6.25 0.30 13.40
C GLY A 153 5.47 -0.81 14.11
N ASP A 154 4.45 -0.49 14.90
CA ASP A 154 3.61 -1.50 15.54
C ASP A 154 2.86 -2.34 14.49
N LYS A 155 2.61 -3.60 14.86
CA LYS A 155 1.80 -4.54 14.09
C LYS A 155 0.52 -4.83 14.85
N VAL A 156 -0.61 -4.50 14.25
CA VAL A 156 -1.93 -4.59 14.87
C VAL A 156 -2.84 -5.46 14.01
N LYS A 157 -3.67 -6.29 14.66
CA LYS A 157 -4.69 -7.07 13.96
C LYS A 157 -6.01 -6.34 13.98
N PHE A 158 -6.61 -6.18 12.82
CA PHE A 158 -7.84 -5.41 12.64
C PHE A 158 -8.55 -5.85 11.36
N GLY A 159 -9.83 -6.18 11.44
CA GLY A 159 -10.55 -6.81 10.34
C GLY A 159 -10.07 -8.22 9.99
N SER A 160 -10.78 -8.84 9.04
CA SER A 160 -10.48 -10.17 8.51
C SER A 160 -10.78 -10.27 7.01
N TYR A 161 -9.93 -10.93 6.24
CA TYR A 161 -10.11 -11.13 4.81
C TYR A 161 -9.68 -12.55 4.42
N GLU A 162 -10.15 -13.05 3.29
CA GLU A 162 -9.72 -14.34 2.76
C GLU A 162 -8.25 -14.23 2.30
N GLN A 163 -7.35 -15.01 2.90
CA GLN A 163 -5.92 -14.92 2.62
C GLN A 163 -5.30 -16.28 2.26
N ASP A 164 -5.90 -17.40 2.67
CA ASP A 164 -5.32 -18.73 2.48
C ASP A 164 -5.86 -19.49 1.25
N GLY A 165 -6.94 -18.99 0.65
CA GLY A 165 -7.57 -19.53 -0.55
C GLY A 165 -8.73 -20.50 -0.29
N LYS A 166 -9.15 -20.68 0.97
CA LYS A 166 -10.10 -21.70 1.41
C LYS A 166 -11.30 -21.10 2.16
N THR A 167 -12.23 -20.54 1.42
CA THR A 167 -13.49 -19.95 1.94
C THR A 167 -14.33 -20.81 2.90
N SER A 168 -14.05 -22.11 3.05
CA SER A 168 -14.72 -23.01 4.01
C SER A 168 -14.22 -22.89 5.46
N ASN A 169 -13.05 -22.30 5.73
CA ASN A 169 -12.52 -22.12 7.09
C ASN A 169 -12.79 -20.71 7.68
N GLY A 170 -13.39 -19.81 6.90
CA GLY A 170 -13.63 -18.42 7.29
C GLY A 170 -12.43 -17.52 6.99
N LYS A 171 -12.62 -16.21 7.15
CA LYS A 171 -11.59 -15.20 6.83
C LYS A 171 -10.48 -15.18 7.89
N GLU A 172 -9.26 -14.90 7.46
CA GLU A 172 -8.11 -14.72 8.35
C GLU A 172 -7.97 -13.25 8.80
N GLN A 173 -7.52 -13.04 10.04
CA GLN A 173 -7.22 -11.70 10.55
C GLN A 173 -6.17 -11.00 9.68
N ILE A 174 -6.41 -9.73 9.36
CA ILE A 174 -5.44 -8.90 8.63
C ILE A 174 -4.45 -8.33 9.65
N GLU A 175 -3.16 -8.46 9.37
CA GLU A 175 -2.10 -7.77 10.12
C GLU A 175 -1.76 -6.46 9.40
N TRP A 176 -1.80 -5.36 10.16
CA TRP A 176 -1.53 -4.01 9.71
C TRP A 176 -0.27 -3.47 10.38
N ARG A 177 0.57 -2.80 9.61
CA ARG A 177 1.74 -2.06 10.10
C ARG A 177 1.40 -0.59 10.19
N VAL A 178 1.70 0.02 11.34
CA VAL A 178 1.58 1.47 11.54
C VAL A 178 2.73 2.18 10.84
N LEU A 179 2.41 3.03 9.86
CA LEU A 179 3.38 3.82 9.08
C LEU A 179 3.59 5.22 9.63
N ALA A 180 2.52 5.83 10.16
CA ALA A 180 2.57 7.17 10.73
C ALA A 180 1.55 7.31 11.85
N VAL A 181 1.85 8.20 12.80
CA VAL A 181 0.91 8.68 13.82
C VAL A 181 0.82 10.18 13.67
N ASP A 182 -0.40 10.69 13.53
CA ASP A 182 -0.70 12.12 13.37
C ASP A 182 -1.86 12.48 14.29
N GLY A 183 -1.54 13.08 15.45
CA GLY A 183 -2.54 13.45 16.44
C GLY A 183 -3.25 12.23 17.04
N ASP A 184 -4.56 12.14 16.80
CA ASP A 184 -5.47 11.10 17.27
C ASP A 184 -5.75 10.01 16.23
N ARG A 185 -4.93 9.94 15.17
CA ARG A 185 -5.05 8.91 14.14
C ARG A 185 -3.70 8.35 13.69
N ALA A 186 -3.75 7.17 13.08
CA ALA A 186 -2.60 6.51 12.49
C ALA A 186 -2.86 6.09 11.05
N LEU A 187 -1.85 6.23 10.19
CA LEU A 187 -1.84 5.62 8.86
C LEU A 187 -1.31 4.20 9.01
N VAL A 188 -2.09 3.22 8.56
CA VAL A 188 -1.70 1.81 8.57
C VAL A 188 -1.73 1.23 7.17
N ILE A 189 -0.87 0.25 6.92
CA ILE A 189 -0.85 -0.54 5.69
C ILE A 189 -0.91 -2.02 6.01
N SER A 190 -1.62 -2.78 5.19
CA SER A 190 -1.59 -4.24 5.29
C SER A 190 -0.16 -4.77 5.15
N GLU A 191 0.19 -5.75 5.98
CA GLU A 191 1.52 -6.34 5.96
C GLU A 191 1.77 -7.12 4.65
N LYS A 192 0.69 -7.62 4.02
CA LYS A 192 0.71 -8.42 2.79
C LYS A 192 -0.16 -7.82 1.70
N GLY A 193 0.15 -8.17 0.44
CA GLY A 193 -0.75 -7.95 -0.68
C GLY A 193 -1.96 -8.87 -0.54
N LEU A 194 -3.13 -8.30 -0.22
CA LEU A 194 -4.30 -9.07 0.20
C LEU A 194 -5.05 -9.71 -0.97
N ASP A 195 -5.05 -9.04 -2.12
CA ASP A 195 -5.73 -9.47 -3.35
C ASP A 195 -4.89 -9.10 -4.59
N ALA A 196 -5.33 -9.46 -5.79
CA ALA A 196 -4.72 -9.07 -7.07
C ALA A 196 -5.80 -8.52 -8.00
N LYS A 197 -5.69 -7.24 -8.35
CA LYS A 197 -6.70 -6.53 -9.13
C LYS A 197 -6.06 -5.43 -9.96
N PRO A 198 -6.55 -5.16 -11.18
CA PRO A 198 -6.13 -3.99 -11.93
C PRO A 198 -6.64 -2.70 -11.27
N ILE A 199 -6.06 -1.55 -11.62
CA ILE A 199 -6.59 -0.22 -11.26
C ILE A 199 -7.96 -0.02 -11.91
N ASN A 200 -8.05 -0.35 -13.22
CA ASN A 200 -9.27 -0.30 -14.01
C ASN A 200 -9.50 -1.65 -14.68
N GLU A 201 -10.73 -2.15 -14.66
CA GLU A 201 -11.09 -3.40 -15.31
C GLU A 201 -10.92 -3.27 -16.84
N GLY A 202 -10.44 -4.33 -17.48
CA GLY A 202 -10.15 -4.32 -18.90
C GLY A 202 -9.22 -5.46 -19.32
N ASP A 203 -8.78 -5.43 -20.59
CA ASP A 203 -7.88 -6.43 -21.15
C ASP A 203 -6.56 -5.81 -21.60
N LEU A 204 -5.46 -6.57 -21.51
CA LEU A 204 -4.13 -6.12 -21.96
C LEU A 204 -4.08 -5.81 -23.46
N SER A 205 -4.99 -6.40 -24.24
CA SER A 205 -5.14 -6.15 -25.68
C SER A 205 -5.91 -4.87 -26.00
N ASP A 206 -6.55 -4.24 -25.01
CA ASP A 206 -7.26 -2.98 -25.20
C ASP A 206 -6.31 -1.84 -25.60
N SER A 207 -6.87 -0.89 -26.35
CA SER A 207 -6.12 0.29 -26.77
C SER A 207 -5.74 1.13 -25.56
N VAL A 208 -4.50 1.60 -25.54
CA VAL A 208 -4.04 2.53 -24.51
C VAL A 208 -4.76 3.88 -24.57
N ASP A 209 -5.33 4.23 -25.72
CA ASP A 209 -6.04 5.50 -25.90
C ASP A 209 -7.40 5.53 -25.18
N SER A 210 -7.94 4.37 -24.80
CA SER A 210 -9.19 4.26 -24.03
C SER A 210 -8.96 4.04 -22.54
N MET A 211 -7.70 3.99 -22.10
CA MET A 211 -7.36 3.83 -20.69
C MET A 211 -7.15 5.21 -20.05
N ASP A 212 -7.51 5.32 -18.79
CA ASP A 212 -7.09 6.40 -17.91
C ASP A 212 -6.50 5.81 -16.63
N ASN A 213 -5.72 6.61 -15.92
CA ASN A 213 -5.08 6.27 -14.66
C ASN A 213 -5.57 7.17 -13.53
N ASP A 214 -6.78 7.72 -13.70
CA ASP A 214 -7.38 8.58 -12.69
C ASP A 214 -7.82 7.72 -11.51
N TRP A 215 -7.09 7.83 -10.41
CA TRP A 215 -7.36 7.07 -9.19
C TRP A 215 -8.78 7.32 -8.67
N ASP A 216 -9.24 8.57 -8.73
CA ASP A 216 -10.51 8.98 -8.12
C ASP A 216 -11.73 8.37 -8.82
N SER A 217 -11.60 8.01 -10.09
CA SER A 217 -12.64 7.30 -10.86
C SER A 217 -12.36 5.81 -11.06
N SER A 218 -11.31 5.26 -10.43
CA SER A 218 -10.85 3.90 -10.72
C SER A 218 -11.77 2.81 -10.16
N ASP A 219 -11.83 1.68 -10.87
CA ASP A 219 -12.58 0.50 -10.41
C ASP A 219 -11.99 -0.09 -9.12
N LEU A 220 -10.67 -0.04 -8.96
CA LEU A 220 -9.99 -0.52 -7.76
C LEU A 220 -10.35 0.32 -6.53
N LYS A 221 -10.40 1.65 -6.66
CA LYS A 221 -10.84 2.52 -5.57
C LYS A 221 -12.30 2.24 -5.22
N ALA A 222 -13.18 2.10 -6.22
CA ALA A 222 -14.57 1.74 -5.97
C ALA A 222 -14.69 0.41 -5.21
N TRP A 223 -13.91 -0.60 -5.58
CA TRP A 223 -13.85 -1.89 -4.88
C TRP A 223 -13.31 -1.75 -3.44
N LEU A 224 -12.25 -0.97 -3.22
CA LEU A 224 -11.69 -0.72 -1.88
C LEU A 224 -12.73 -0.10 -0.95
N GLU A 225 -13.48 0.89 -1.42
CA GLU A 225 -14.42 1.66 -0.61
C GLU A 225 -15.75 0.95 -0.36
N SER A 226 -16.06 -0.09 -1.15
CA SER A 226 -17.33 -0.82 -1.05
C SER A 226 -17.11 -2.29 -0.66
N ASP A 227 -16.74 -3.12 -1.63
CA ASP A 227 -16.61 -4.56 -1.48
C ASP A 227 -15.55 -4.95 -0.46
N PHE A 228 -14.37 -4.32 -0.49
CA PHE A 228 -13.32 -4.61 0.48
C PHE A 228 -13.74 -4.19 1.88
N VAL A 229 -14.18 -2.95 2.10
CA VAL A 229 -14.63 -2.47 3.42
C VAL A 229 -15.72 -3.37 4.02
N SER A 230 -16.74 -3.70 3.22
CA SER A 230 -17.87 -4.52 3.68
C SER A 230 -17.48 -5.97 4.01
N GLN A 231 -16.45 -6.49 3.35
CA GLN A 231 -15.94 -7.83 3.61
C GLN A 231 -14.91 -7.86 4.73
N ALA A 232 -14.07 -6.83 4.84
CA ALA A 232 -12.92 -6.81 5.72
C ALA A 232 -13.25 -6.44 7.16
N PHE A 233 -14.25 -5.58 7.37
CA PHE A 233 -14.51 -4.97 8.67
C PHE A 233 -15.95 -5.18 9.14
N SER A 234 -16.12 -5.40 10.45
CA SER A 234 -17.43 -5.33 11.10
C SER A 234 -17.98 -3.90 11.12
N ASP A 235 -19.22 -3.72 11.55
CA ASP A 235 -19.80 -2.38 11.64
C ASP A 235 -19.12 -1.55 12.75
N GLU A 236 -18.74 -2.20 13.86
CA GLU A 236 -17.97 -1.58 14.94
C GLU A 236 -16.54 -1.20 14.51
N GLU A 237 -15.85 -2.08 13.79
CA GLU A 237 -14.51 -1.79 13.26
C GLU A 237 -14.52 -0.60 12.28
N LYS A 238 -15.57 -0.48 11.45
CA LYS A 238 -15.71 0.66 10.53
C LYS A 238 -15.80 2.01 11.26
N GLU A 239 -16.28 2.05 12.49
CA GLU A 239 -16.33 3.29 13.28
C GLU A 239 -14.94 3.84 13.62
N ASP A 240 -13.92 2.98 13.66
CA ASP A 240 -12.53 3.37 13.92
C ASP A 240 -11.79 3.81 12.65
N ILE A 241 -12.35 3.58 11.45
CA ILE A 241 -11.73 3.97 10.18
C ILE A 241 -12.01 5.47 9.92
N ASP A 242 -10.94 6.27 9.85
CA ASP A 242 -11.03 7.68 9.45
C ASP A 242 -10.98 7.80 7.92
N GLY A 243 -12.16 7.85 7.30
CA GLY A 243 -12.32 7.96 5.85
C GLY A 243 -12.57 6.61 5.17
N SER A 244 -11.74 6.24 4.20
CA SER A 244 -11.91 4.99 3.46
C SER A 244 -10.56 4.38 3.09
N PRO A 245 -10.48 3.04 2.94
CA PRO A 245 -9.27 2.40 2.44
C PRO A 245 -8.85 2.93 1.09
N THR A 246 -7.54 3.06 0.92
CA THR A 246 -6.87 3.60 -0.26
C THR A 246 -5.59 2.82 -0.54
N LEU A 247 -4.83 3.26 -1.53
CA LEU A 247 -3.43 2.88 -1.73
C LEU A 247 -2.52 4.07 -1.41
N LEU A 248 -1.30 3.77 -0.97
CA LEU A 248 -0.29 4.82 -0.79
C LEU A 248 0.03 5.50 -2.11
N THR A 249 0.34 6.78 -2.04
CA THR A 249 0.98 7.52 -3.13
C THR A 249 2.48 7.18 -3.22
N THR A 250 3.12 7.56 -4.33
CA THR A 250 4.58 7.50 -4.50
C THR A 250 5.30 8.28 -3.40
N ASP A 251 4.81 9.45 -3.04
CA ASP A 251 5.43 10.28 -2.00
C ASP A 251 5.31 9.61 -0.62
N GLU A 252 4.15 9.07 -0.28
CA GLU A 252 3.94 8.35 0.99
C GLU A 252 4.76 7.07 1.07
N ALA A 253 4.85 6.28 -0.01
CA ALA A 253 5.67 5.08 -0.05
C ALA A 253 7.17 5.41 0.11
N ASN A 254 7.63 6.54 -0.43
CA ASN A 254 9.00 7.01 -0.24
C ASN A 254 9.24 7.62 1.15
N GLN A 255 8.22 8.27 1.73
CA GLN A 255 8.31 8.93 3.03
C GLN A 255 8.29 7.94 4.20
N TYR A 256 7.38 6.97 4.18
CA TYR A 256 7.09 6.14 5.36
C TYR A 256 7.90 4.85 5.43
N PHE A 257 8.57 4.47 4.35
CA PHE A 257 9.46 3.32 4.34
C PHE A 257 10.92 3.76 4.30
N GLU A 258 11.73 3.25 5.23
CA GLU A 258 13.13 3.63 5.40
C GLU A 258 14.03 3.21 4.22
N SER A 259 13.62 2.20 3.46
CA SER A 259 14.37 1.63 2.35
C SER A 259 13.48 0.82 1.40
N ASP A 260 14.01 0.49 0.21
CA ASP A 260 13.38 -0.47 -0.71
C ASP A 260 13.09 -1.81 -0.01
N GLU A 261 14.07 -2.36 0.72
CA GLU A 261 13.90 -3.60 1.48
C GLU A 261 12.68 -3.56 2.42
N SER A 262 12.42 -2.42 3.07
CA SER A 262 11.27 -2.28 3.97
C SER A 262 9.91 -2.20 3.23
N ARG A 263 9.93 -1.85 1.94
CA ARG A 263 8.75 -1.77 1.04
C ARG A 263 8.39 -3.10 0.39
N VAL A 264 9.33 -4.05 0.33
CA VAL A 264 9.09 -5.39 -0.22
C VAL A 264 7.80 -5.96 0.37
N CYS A 265 6.97 -6.53 -0.50
CA CYS A 265 5.68 -7.09 -0.13
C CYS A 265 5.60 -8.55 -0.60
N TYR A 266 4.93 -9.36 0.22
CA TYR A 266 4.61 -10.74 -0.10
C TYR A 266 3.09 -10.86 -0.20
N PRO A 267 2.55 -11.49 -1.25
CA PRO A 267 1.11 -11.64 -1.40
C PRO A 267 0.57 -12.74 -0.46
N THR A 268 -0.73 -12.68 -0.21
CA THR A 268 -1.46 -13.81 0.37
C THR A 268 -1.61 -14.93 -0.66
N LYS A 269 -1.96 -16.15 -0.21
CA LYS A 269 -2.25 -17.24 -1.16
C LYS A 269 -3.49 -16.93 -1.98
N GLN A 270 -4.45 -16.24 -1.39
CA GLN A 270 -5.64 -15.77 -2.09
C GLN A 270 -5.28 -14.75 -3.19
N ALA A 271 -4.37 -13.81 -2.94
CA ALA A 271 -3.89 -12.88 -3.97
C ALA A 271 -3.20 -13.63 -5.14
N VAL A 272 -2.33 -14.60 -4.85
CA VAL A 272 -1.71 -15.45 -5.89
C VAL A 272 -2.77 -16.21 -6.70
N LYS A 273 -3.78 -16.77 -6.02
CA LYS A 273 -4.91 -17.44 -6.69
C LYS A 273 -5.71 -16.50 -7.57
N ASN A 274 -5.80 -15.22 -7.21
CA ASN A 274 -6.45 -14.17 -7.98
C ASN A 274 -5.54 -13.56 -9.07
N GLY A 275 -4.29 -13.99 -9.16
CA GLY A 275 -3.41 -13.67 -10.28
C GLY A 275 -2.14 -12.91 -9.90
N ALA A 276 -1.92 -12.55 -8.63
CA ALA A 276 -0.70 -11.83 -8.23
C ALA A 276 0.55 -12.56 -8.71
N TRP A 277 1.40 -11.84 -9.45
CA TRP A 277 2.70 -12.34 -9.86
C TRP A 277 3.66 -12.35 -8.66
N THR A 278 4.46 -13.41 -8.56
CA THR A 278 5.51 -13.57 -7.56
C THR A 278 6.83 -13.92 -8.22
N GLU A 279 7.90 -13.31 -7.74
CA GLU A 279 9.27 -13.72 -8.06
C GLU A 279 9.67 -15.01 -7.31
N ASP A 280 10.86 -15.55 -7.60
CA ASP A 280 11.40 -16.76 -6.96
C ASP A 280 11.52 -16.66 -5.43
N ASN A 281 11.60 -15.45 -4.89
CA ASN A 281 11.65 -15.18 -3.44
C ASN A 281 10.26 -14.96 -2.82
N ASP A 282 9.17 -15.22 -3.57
CA ASP A 282 7.77 -14.97 -3.24
C ASP A 282 7.36 -13.47 -3.16
N ALA A 283 8.26 -12.52 -3.43
CA ALA A 283 7.91 -11.10 -3.41
C ALA A 283 7.04 -10.74 -4.62
N CYS A 284 6.15 -9.75 -4.45
CA CYS A 284 5.23 -9.30 -5.49
C CYS A 284 5.31 -7.79 -5.73
N TYR A 285 4.87 -7.40 -6.92
CA TYR A 285 4.55 -6.01 -7.24
C TYR A 285 3.30 -5.59 -6.47
N TRP A 286 3.22 -4.34 -6.04
CA TRP A 286 1.99 -3.79 -5.46
C TRP A 286 1.71 -2.36 -5.93
N TRP A 287 0.43 -2.05 -6.10
CA TRP A 287 -0.02 -0.76 -6.66
C TRP A 287 0.20 0.42 -5.71
N LEU A 288 0.49 1.57 -6.31
CA LEU A 288 0.36 2.89 -5.68
C LEU A 288 -0.81 3.64 -6.32
N SER A 289 -1.39 4.60 -5.63
CA SER A 289 -2.48 5.45 -6.17
C SER A 289 -1.96 6.57 -7.08
N SER A 290 -0.66 6.82 -7.11
CA SER A 290 -0.08 7.89 -7.93
C SER A 290 -0.07 7.52 -9.43
N PRO A 291 -0.49 8.44 -10.31
CA PRO A 291 -0.35 8.23 -11.75
C PRO A 291 1.13 8.18 -12.15
N SER A 292 1.39 7.65 -13.34
CA SER A 292 2.72 7.63 -13.95
C SER A 292 3.36 9.03 -14.05
N ASP A 293 4.64 9.14 -13.72
CA ASP A 293 5.44 10.37 -13.88
C ASP A 293 6.11 10.50 -15.26
N GLY A 294 5.88 9.54 -16.16
CA GLY A 294 6.54 9.41 -17.47
C GLY A 294 6.23 10.50 -18.50
N GLY A 295 5.52 11.56 -18.11
CA GLY A 295 5.18 12.70 -18.97
C GLY A 295 3.99 12.43 -19.90
N SER A 296 3.92 13.17 -21.01
CA SER A 296 2.81 13.03 -21.96
C SER A 296 2.80 11.65 -22.61
N GLY A 297 1.68 10.92 -22.53
CA GLY A 297 1.53 9.61 -23.16
C GLY A 297 1.51 8.42 -22.22
N THR A 298 1.43 8.62 -20.90
CA THR A 298 1.37 7.53 -19.90
C THR A 298 0.07 7.48 -19.10
N TRP A 299 -1.01 8.06 -19.64
CA TRP A 299 -2.36 8.03 -19.05
C TRP A 299 -2.92 6.63 -18.81
N PHE A 300 -2.32 5.60 -19.41
CA PHE A 300 -2.69 4.20 -19.25
C PHE A 300 -1.91 3.49 -18.13
N ALA A 301 -1.05 4.19 -17.38
CA ALA A 301 -0.14 3.58 -16.41
C ALA A 301 -0.18 4.24 -15.03
N THR A 302 -0.09 3.42 -14.00
CA THR A 302 -0.08 3.83 -12.58
C THR A 302 1.19 3.31 -11.91
N ALA A 303 1.74 4.11 -11.00
CA ALA A 303 2.95 3.76 -10.27
C ALA A 303 2.75 2.48 -9.43
N CYS A 304 3.83 1.75 -9.23
CA CYS A 304 3.84 0.56 -8.37
C CYS A 304 5.16 0.46 -7.62
N VAL A 305 5.20 -0.43 -6.65
CA VAL A 305 6.45 -0.89 -6.04
C VAL A 305 6.77 -2.26 -6.63
N ASP A 306 8.03 -2.43 -7.04
CA ASP A 306 8.54 -3.69 -7.59
C ASP A 306 8.79 -4.71 -6.46
N SER A 307 9.01 -5.96 -6.86
CA SER A 307 9.36 -7.11 -6.02
C SER A 307 10.62 -6.91 -5.16
N ASP A 308 11.55 -6.03 -5.57
CA ASP A 308 12.72 -5.63 -4.78
C ASP A 308 12.46 -4.43 -3.85
N GLY A 309 11.23 -3.90 -3.86
CA GLY A 309 10.79 -2.77 -3.05
C GLY A 309 11.09 -1.40 -3.65
N GLY A 310 11.69 -1.34 -4.84
CA GLY A 310 11.91 -0.11 -5.59
C GLY A 310 10.60 0.51 -6.07
N VAL A 311 10.46 1.83 -5.94
CA VAL A 311 9.30 2.55 -6.49
C VAL A 311 9.49 2.76 -8.00
N PHE A 312 8.59 2.19 -8.80
CA PHE A 312 8.57 2.36 -10.25
C PHE A 312 7.53 3.41 -10.65
N SER A 313 7.97 4.67 -10.68
CA SER A 313 7.11 5.85 -10.91
C SER A 313 6.64 6.00 -12.37
N LEU A 314 7.35 5.41 -13.35
CA LEU A 314 6.88 5.31 -14.73
C LEU A 314 5.61 4.47 -14.83
N GLY A 315 5.40 3.57 -13.87
CA GLY A 315 4.19 2.79 -13.71
C GLY A 315 4.03 1.67 -14.73
N ILE A 316 3.00 0.87 -14.49
CA ILE A 316 2.60 -0.26 -15.35
C ILE A 316 1.13 -0.11 -15.75
N ARG A 317 0.71 -0.80 -16.82
CA ARG A 317 -0.63 -0.66 -17.39
C ARG A 317 -1.72 -0.86 -16.35
N VAL A 318 -2.65 0.09 -16.25
CA VAL A 318 -3.76 0.10 -15.27
C VAL A 318 -4.65 -1.14 -15.30
N VAL A 319 -4.71 -1.83 -16.43
CA VAL A 319 -5.49 -3.07 -16.63
C VAL A 319 -4.72 -4.36 -16.25
N ARG A 320 -3.51 -4.27 -15.70
CA ARG A 320 -2.75 -5.47 -15.29
C ARG A 320 -3.44 -6.17 -14.11
N PRO A 321 -3.89 -7.43 -14.26
CA PRO A 321 -4.60 -8.12 -13.18
C PRO A 321 -3.65 -8.75 -12.14
N ASP A 322 -2.35 -8.82 -12.44
CA ASP A 322 -1.36 -9.59 -11.71
C ASP A 322 -0.52 -8.79 -10.72
N VAL A 323 -1.01 -7.62 -10.34
CA VAL A 323 -0.35 -6.72 -9.38
C VAL A 323 -1.14 -6.77 -8.08
N ALA A 324 -0.44 -6.93 -6.96
CA ALA A 324 -1.10 -7.10 -5.68
C ALA A 324 -1.70 -5.78 -5.17
N VAL A 325 -2.84 -5.90 -4.49
CA VAL A 325 -3.48 -4.82 -3.77
C VAL A 325 -2.99 -4.86 -2.34
N ARG A 326 -2.33 -3.78 -1.90
CA ARG A 326 -1.84 -3.61 -0.52
C ARG A 326 -2.54 -2.40 0.10
N PRO A 327 -3.76 -2.57 0.66
CA PRO A 327 -4.53 -1.45 1.17
C PRO A 327 -3.83 -0.73 2.31
N ALA A 328 -4.05 0.57 2.36
CA ALA A 328 -3.73 1.46 3.47
C ALA A 328 -5.00 2.19 3.93
N LEU A 329 -5.08 2.57 5.20
CA LEU A 329 -6.18 3.39 5.71
C LEU A 329 -5.75 4.18 6.95
N TRP A 330 -6.47 5.26 7.24
CA TRP A 330 -6.34 5.99 8.50
C TRP A 330 -7.29 5.39 9.53
N VAL A 331 -6.81 5.23 10.77
CA VAL A 331 -7.57 4.72 11.91
C VAL A 331 -7.46 5.64 13.11
N SER A 332 -8.50 5.70 13.93
CA SER A 332 -8.50 6.45 15.20
C SER A 332 -7.68 5.72 16.28
N LEU A 333 -7.03 6.49 17.17
CA LEU A 333 -6.22 6.03 18.31
C LEU A 333 -6.88 6.27 19.67
#